data_AF-A0A061IWT9-F1
#
_entry.id   AF-A0A061IWT9-F1
#
_cell.length_a   1.000
_cell.length_b   1.000
_cell.length_c   1.000
_cell.angle_alpha   90.00
_cell.angle_beta   90.00
_cell.angle_gamma   90.00
#
_symmetry.space_group_name_H-M   'P 1'
#
loop_
_entity.id
_entity.type
_entity.pdbx_description
1 polymer ?
#
loop_
_entity_poly.entity_id
_entity_poly.type
_entity_poly.pdbx_seq_one_letter_code
_entity_poly.pdbx_strand_id
1 'polypeptide(L)'
;MRPVAVGTLPADLIDAIRGGAVTLKQMHDNTIVFQDEKGNVEWHCTLQPGELHSYRQQKTGVSESAKVSRFAAVQKTTMQPEKKEQSAPDTSATEGTLAPSFPSESKATAALSDVMQHHYSLTMKIIYILAPAPMDQRELLRSFAAENGDVLNDVLSVLTVLNRRGQRELAEAGYELIDIEYYSSKAVKQQVANMALPKVAHNKAVLDRFALYADRDVMLATCSRGIMAGLGNSKRKRDREDDSEGVESDEGALGQRAEEPAQKFAMTLLTSMDQSGIRWADGDLTKVRCVLSSVTKEVLERRQRLNTALGLGKQQALKPMPIVDASQLVSAQGDYAILRKEYNDMYDTVKRVEEVTEAARGWCQSNANRISAELREEIQRWFAAQEHPWTALTTSFNSLHKMLYQLKREIEDYVNLREWGVLS
;
A
#
# COMPACT_ATOMS: atom_id res chain seq x y z
N MET A 1 -8.77 29.02 -20.12
CA MET A 1 -7.37 29.35 -20.52
C MET A 1 -7.02 28.51 -21.73
N ARG A 2 -6.44 29.11 -22.77
CA ARG A 2 -6.01 28.39 -23.98
C ARG A 2 -4.62 27.79 -23.74
N PRO A 3 -4.39 26.50 -24.05
CA PRO A 3 -3.09 25.89 -23.89
C PRO A 3 -2.07 26.53 -24.86
N VAL A 4 -0.92 26.96 -24.33
CA VAL A 4 0.11 27.67 -25.09
C VAL A 4 1.17 26.71 -25.66
N ALA A 5 1.54 25.67 -24.89
CA ALA A 5 2.44 24.62 -25.35
C ALA A 5 2.16 23.29 -24.64
N VAL A 6 2.47 22.17 -25.29
CA VAL A 6 2.32 20.80 -24.76
C VAL A 6 3.62 20.02 -24.97
N GLY A 7 4.00 19.19 -23.99
CA GLY A 7 5.20 18.36 -24.11
C GLY A 7 5.66 17.83 -22.75
N THR A 8 6.67 16.98 -22.78
CA THR A 8 7.27 16.41 -21.58
C THR A 8 8.40 17.31 -21.12
N LEU A 9 8.22 17.94 -19.96
CA LEU A 9 9.28 18.72 -19.32
C LEU A 9 10.08 17.81 -18.35
N PRO A 10 11.37 18.08 -18.14
CA PRO A 10 12.17 17.44 -17.11
C PRO A 10 11.50 17.56 -15.73
N ALA A 11 11.58 16.48 -14.93
CA ALA A 11 10.90 16.42 -13.63
C ALA A 11 11.38 17.53 -12.67
N ASP A 12 12.66 17.89 -12.73
CA ASP A 12 13.25 18.98 -11.95
C ASP A 12 12.66 20.34 -12.30
N LEU A 13 12.39 20.61 -13.58
CA LEU A 13 11.70 21.84 -14.01
C LEU A 13 10.22 21.86 -13.59
N ILE A 14 9.53 20.71 -13.68
CA ILE A 14 8.13 20.59 -13.23
C ILE A 14 8.02 20.87 -11.73
N ASP A 15 8.94 20.32 -10.95
CA ASP A 15 8.97 20.51 -9.50
C ASP A 15 9.33 21.96 -9.14
N ALA A 16 10.24 22.59 -9.88
CA ALA A 16 10.56 24.01 -9.72
C ALA A 16 9.35 24.92 -10.03
N ILE A 17 8.62 24.66 -11.11
CA ILE A 17 7.38 25.39 -11.46
C ILE A 17 6.31 25.20 -10.37
N ARG A 18 6.12 23.98 -9.87
CA ARG A 18 5.17 23.67 -8.78
C ARG A 18 5.55 24.33 -7.45
N GLY A 19 6.85 24.49 -7.22
CA GLY A 19 7.39 25.18 -6.04
C GLY A 19 7.24 26.70 -6.10
N GLY A 20 6.80 27.28 -7.22
CA GLY A 20 6.57 28.72 -7.38
C GLY A 20 7.85 29.57 -7.48
N ALA A 21 9.03 28.95 -7.56
CA ALA A 21 10.33 29.62 -7.52
C ALA A 21 10.94 29.83 -8.92
N VAL A 22 10.10 30.01 -9.96
CA VAL A 22 10.57 30.10 -11.35
C VAL A 22 9.95 31.30 -12.04
N THR A 23 10.80 32.14 -12.62
CA THR A 23 10.41 33.25 -13.48
C THR A 23 10.48 32.83 -14.95
N LEU A 24 9.47 33.22 -15.71
CA LEU A 24 9.35 32.91 -17.14
C LEU A 24 9.78 34.12 -17.96
N LYS A 25 10.77 33.97 -18.84
CA LYS A 25 11.16 34.99 -19.82
C LYS A 25 11.07 34.40 -21.23
N GLN A 26 10.25 35.03 -22.07
CA GLN A 26 10.21 34.69 -23.50
C GLN A 26 11.28 35.54 -24.20
N MET A 27 12.36 34.90 -24.62
CA MET A 27 13.49 35.60 -25.26
C MET A 27 13.25 35.77 -26.77
N HIS A 28 12.61 34.80 -27.44
CA HIS A 28 12.31 34.82 -28.89
C HIS A 28 11.03 34.01 -29.19
N ASP A 29 10.42 34.18 -30.37
CA ASP A 29 9.13 33.57 -30.75
C ASP A 29 9.05 32.05 -30.54
N ASN A 30 10.20 31.35 -30.56
CA ASN A 30 10.29 29.90 -30.43
C ASN A 30 11.11 29.43 -29.21
N THR A 31 11.42 30.29 -28.24
CA THR A 31 12.19 29.86 -27.05
C THR A 31 11.68 30.50 -25.76
N ILE A 32 11.30 29.62 -24.83
CA ILE A 32 10.88 29.97 -23.48
C ILE A 32 12.02 29.65 -22.52
N VAL A 33 12.42 30.63 -21.72
CA VAL A 33 13.44 30.45 -20.69
C VAL A 33 12.77 30.44 -19.32
N PHE A 34 13.02 29.39 -18.56
CA PHE A 34 12.62 29.26 -17.16
C PHE A 34 13.85 29.51 -16.30
N GLN A 35 13.78 30.49 -15.40
CA GLN A 35 14.89 30.87 -14.53
C GLN A 35 14.48 30.71 -13.07
N ASP A 36 15.24 29.93 -12.31
CA ASP A 36 15.07 29.82 -10.85
C ASP A 36 15.32 31.20 -10.20
N GLU A 37 14.50 31.59 -9.22
CA GLU A 37 14.63 32.86 -8.48
C GLU A 37 16.00 33.02 -7.82
N LYS A 38 16.68 31.93 -7.49
CA LYS A 38 18.05 31.94 -6.93
C LYS A 38 19.14 32.14 -7.99
N GLY A 39 18.79 32.23 -9.27
CA GLY A 39 19.69 32.56 -10.39
C GLY A 39 20.70 31.47 -10.78
N ASN A 40 20.66 30.30 -10.13
CA ASN A 40 21.70 29.28 -10.28
C ASN A 40 21.46 28.33 -11.48
N VAL A 41 20.22 28.25 -11.97
CA VAL A 41 19.82 27.31 -13.02
C VAL A 41 18.85 27.99 -13.99
N GLU A 42 19.15 27.86 -15.29
CA GLU A 42 18.27 28.28 -16.37
C GLU A 42 17.93 27.07 -17.25
N TRP A 43 16.65 26.96 -17.65
CA TRP A 43 16.18 25.98 -18.61
C TRP A 43 15.70 26.68 -19.87
N HIS A 44 16.34 26.38 -21.00
CA HIS A 44 15.97 26.88 -22.32
C HIS A 44 15.11 25.84 -23.04
N CYS A 45 13.85 26.17 -23.26
CA CYS A 45 12.86 25.31 -23.89
C CYS A 45 12.57 25.82 -25.31
N THR A 46 12.98 25.07 -26.34
CA THR A 46 12.67 25.41 -27.73
C THR A 46 11.32 24.84 -28.15
N LEU A 47 10.47 25.68 -28.74
CA LEU A 47 9.14 25.33 -29.23
C LEU A 47 9.18 24.98 -30.72
N GLN A 48 8.53 23.89 -31.10
CA GLN A 48 8.19 23.59 -32.49
C GLN A 48 6.78 24.12 -32.81
N PRO A 49 6.54 24.64 -34.03
CA PRO A 49 5.24 25.17 -34.43
C PRO A 49 4.16 24.09 -34.33
N GLY A 50 3.06 24.45 -33.67
CA GLY A 50 2.08 23.50 -33.12
C GLY A 50 1.19 22.77 -34.12
N GLU A 51 0.79 21.55 -33.74
CA GLU A 51 -0.28 20.78 -34.36
C GLU A 51 -1.64 21.14 -33.72
N LEU A 52 -2.73 20.82 -34.42
CA LEU A 52 -4.08 21.14 -33.96
C LEU A 52 -4.52 20.12 -32.90
N HIS A 53 -4.67 20.56 -31.65
CA HIS A 53 -5.13 19.71 -30.55
C HIS A 53 -6.52 20.11 -30.10
N SER A 54 -7.44 19.14 -30.09
CA SER A 54 -8.75 19.28 -29.48
C SER A 54 -8.65 19.01 -27.97
N TYR A 55 -9.20 19.92 -27.16
CA TYR A 55 -9.26 19.79 -25.72
C TYR A 55 -10.67 20.12 -25.23
N ARG A 56 -11.09 19.44 -24.16
CA ARG A 56 -12.40 19.63 -23.53
C ARG A 56 -12.23 20.47 -22.27
N GLN A 57 -12.92 21.60 -22.21
CA GLN A 57 -12.88 22.47 -21.03
C GLN A 57 -13.53 21.74 -19.83
N GLN A 58 -12.79 21.55 -18.74
CA GLN A 58 -13.27 20.80 -17.57
C GLN A 58 -14.47 21.45 -16.86
N LYS A 59 -14.60 22.78 -16.92
CA LYS A 59 -15.68 23.51 -16.24
C LYS A 59 -16.97 23.57 -17.05
N THR A 60 -16.88 23.69 -18.37
CA THR A 60 -18.02 23.93 -19.27
C THR A 60 -18.37 22.71 -20.12
N GLY A 61 -17.46 21.73 -20.23
CA GLY A 61 -17.65 20.52 -21.01
C GLY A 61 -17.56 20.72 -22.53
N VAL A 62 -17.29 21.94 -23.01
CA VAL A 62 -17.19 22.29 -24.42
C VAL A 62 -15.84 21.83 -24.98
N SER A 63 -15.87 21.17 -26.14
CA SER A 63 -14.69 20.76 -26.88
C SER A 63 -14.28 21.86 -27.85
N GLU A 64 -13.06 22.37 -27.70
CA GLU A 64 -12.44 23.37 -28.59
C GLU A 64 -11.18 22.78 -29.20
N SER A 65 -10.74 23.29 -30.35
CA SER A 65 -9.44 22.98 -30.92
C SER A 65 -8.56 24.23 -31.01
N ALA A 66 -7.30 24.10 -30.59
CA ALA A 66 -6.29 25.15 -30.74
C ALA A 66 -5.02 24.57 -31.35
N LYS A 67 -4.31 25.40 -32.10
CA LYS A 67 -2.96 25.07 -32.58
C LYS A 67 -1.99 25.29 -31.42
N VAL A 68 -1.41 24.21 -30.88
CA VAL A 68 -0.62 24.26 -29.65
C VAL A 68 0.82 23.84 -29.94
N SER A 69 1.78 24.72 -29.68
CA SER A 69 3.21 24.48 -29.93
C SER A 69 3.76 23.36 -29.04
N ARG A 70 4.74 22.59 -29.53
CA ARG A 70 5.32 21.46 -28.78
C ARG A 70 6.70 21.78 -28.23
N PHE A 71 6.99 21.39 -26.99
CA PHE A 71 8.35 21.43 -26.45
C PHE A 71 9.21 20.36 -27.13
N ALA A 72 10.26 20.78 -27.85
CA ALA A 72 11.11 19.88 -28.64
C ALA A 72 12.41 19.52 -27.94
N ALA A 73 13.04 20.48 -27.26
CA ALA A 73 14.27 20.27 -26.51
C ALA A 73 14.31 21.20 -25.29
N VAL A 74 14.85 20.69 -24.18
CA VAL A 74 15.08 21.43 -22.94
C VAL A 74 16.56 21.32 -22.61
N GLN A 75 17.27 22.45 -22.64
CA GLN A 75 18.66 22.55 -22.24
C GLN A 75 18.75 23.18 -20.86
N LYS A 76 19.51 22.56 -19.95
CA LYS A 76 19.75 23.06 -18.59
C LYS A 76 21.15 23.64 -18.52
N THR A 77 21.24 24.90 -18.12
CA THR A 77 22.51 25.62 -17.93
C THR A 77 22.64 25.97 -16.45
N THR A 78 23.76 25.57 -15.83
CA THR A 78 24.09 25.92 -14.45
C THR A 78 25.19 26.97 -14.47
N MET A 79 24.90 28.17 -13.99
CA MET A 79 25.90 29.24 -13.91
C MET A 79 26.77 29.02 -12.66
N GLN A 80 28.05 28.68 -12.83
CA GLN A 80 29.02 28.71 -11.73
C GLN A 80 29.52 30.15 -11.52
N PRO A 81 29.70 30.61 -10.27
CA PRO A 81 30.31 31.90 -10.01
C PRO A 81 31.83 31.84 -10.27
N GLU A 82 32.33 32.77 -11.08
CA GLU A 82 33.75 32.97 -11.35
C GLU A 82 34.54 33.17 -10.04
N LYS A 83 35.54 32.30 -9.80
CA LYS A 83 36.52 32.53 -8.74
C LYS A 83 37.54 33.57 -9.22
N LYS A 84 37.59 34.70 -8.52
CA LYS A 84 38.63 35.74 -8.68
C LYS A 84 40.03 35.14 -8.53
N GLU A 85 40.84 35.31 -9.56
CA GLU A 85 42.29 35.24 -9.55
C GLU A 85 42.88 36.27 -8.57
N GLN A 86 43.84 35.84 -7.76
CA GLN A 86 44.91 36.70 -7.27
C GLN A 86 46.24 35.95 -7.42
N SER A 87 47.13 36.61 -8.14
CA SER A 87 48.43 36.20 -8.66
C SER A 87 49.51 36.07 -7.58
N ALA A 88 50.26 34.95 -7.63
CA ALA A 88 51.72 34.72 -7.73
C ALA A 88 52.74 35.76 -7.13
N PRO A 89 54.06 35.44 -6.91
CA PRO A 89 54.82 34.37 -7.60
C PRO A 89 56.05 33.70 -6.88
N ASP A 90 56.60 32.69 -7.61
CA ASP A 90 57.99 32.18 -7.71
C ASP A 90 58.66 31.39 -6.54
N THR A 91 59.40 30.28 -6.72
CA THR A 91 60.28 29.87 -7.84
C THR A 91 60.64 28.36 -7.83
N SER A 92 60.76 27.80 -9.05
CA SER A 92 61.70 26.78 -9.61
C SER A 92 61.80 25.30 -9.17
N ALA A 93 61.55 24.43 -10.18
CA ALA A 93 62.31 23.27 -10.69
C ALA A 93 62.52 22.04 -9.77
N THR A 94 62.42 20.75 -10.17
CA THR A 94 62.62 20.07 -11.46
C THR A 94 62.05 18.63 -11.35
N GLU A 95 61.57 18.08 -12.48
CA GLU A 95 61.51 16.66 -12.90
C GLU A 95 61.32 15.48 -11.91
N GLY A 96 60.39 14.59 -12.27
CA GLY A 96 60.59 13.14 -12.12
C GLY A 96 59.47 12.35 -11.45
N THR A 97 58.67 11.68 -12.28
CA THR A 97 58.31 10.26 -12.12
C THR A 97 57.49 9.81 -10.89
N LEU A 98 56.40 9.09 -11.21
CA LEU A 98 55.52 8.27 -10.37
C LEU A 98 54.20 8.93 -9.96
N ALA A 99 53.13 8.46 -10.62
CA ALA A 99 51.78 8.52 -10.09
C ALA A 99 51.76 7.84 -8.70
N PRO A 100 51.29 8.51 -7.63
CA PRO A 100 50.95 7.81 -6.41
C PRO A 100 49.60 7.13 -6.64
N SER A 101 49.65 5.80 -6.65
CA SER A 101 48.51 4.92 -6.45
C SER A 101 47.68 5.38 -5.24
N PHE A 102 46.43 5.75 -5.46
CA PHE A 102 45.45 5.88 -4.38
C PHE A 102 45.24 4.49 -3.77
N PRO A 103 45.44 4.30 -2.45
CA PRO A 103 45.08 3.06 -1.80
C PRO A 103 43.57 2.90 -1.86
N SER A 104 43.13 1.84 -2.54
CA SER A 104 41.80 1.27 -2.41
C SER A 104 41.67 0.73 -0.98
N GLU A 105 41.18 1.56 -0.06
CA GLU A 105 40.63 1.07 1.20
C GLU A 105 39.29 0.40 0.89
N SER A 106 39.34 -0.88 0.57
CA SER A 106 38.21 -1.78 0.70
C SER A 106 37.86 -1.88 2.20
N LYS A 107 37.03 -0.97 2.71
CA LYS A 107 36.36 -1.17 3.99
C LYS A 107 35.49 -2.41 3.85
N ALA A 108 35.89 -3.48 4.54
CA ALA A 108 35.08 -4.67 4.70
C ALA A 108 33.74 -4.25 5.31
N THR A 109 32.66 -4.36 4.54
CA THR A 109 31.30 -4.18 5.04
C THR A 109 31.04 -5.28 6.06
N ALA A 110 31.01 -4.92 7.34
CA ALA A 110 30.69 -5.85 8.43
C ALA A 110 29.32 -6.51 8.17
N ALA A 111 29.24 -7.83 8.36
CA ALA A 111 27.98 -8.54 8.21
C ALA A 111 27.02 -8.18 9.36
N LEU A 112 25.71 -8.20 9.08
CA LEU A 112 24.67 -7.93 10.08
C LEU A 112 24.79 -8.80 11.34
N SER A 113 25.27 -10.04 11.19
CA SER A 113 25.55 -10.96 12.30
C SER A 113 26.57 -10.41 13.29
N ASP A 114 27.63 -9.78 12.78
CA ASP A 114 28.79 -9.36 13.56
C ASP A 114 28.45 -8.08 14.35
N VAL A 115 27.71 -7.17 13.69
CA VAL A 115 27.15 -5.97 14.32
C VAL A 115 26.15 -6.33 15.42
N MET A 116 25.31 -7.34 15.19
CA MET A 116 24.33 -7.79 16.17
C MET A 116 24.99 -8.47 17.39
N GLN A 117 26.08 -9.22 17.19
CA GLN A 117 26.81 -9.87 18.29
C GLN A 117 27.55 -8.87 19.18
N HIS A 118 28.15 -7.83 18.60
CA HIS A 118 28.97 -6.88 19.35
C HIS A 118 28.22 -5.62 19.81
N HIS A 119 27.17 -5.22 19.11
CA HIS A 119 26.50 -3.92 19.29
C HIS A 119 24.97 -4.03 19.32
N TYR A 120 24.42 -5.09 19.94
CA TYR A 120 22.98 -5.36 20.01
C TYR A 120 22.14 -4.19 20.56
N SER A 121 22.54 -3.61 21.70
CA SER A 121 21.76 -2.57 22.38
C SER A 121 21.68 -1.27 21.56
N LEU A 122 22.79 -0.88 20.94
CA LEU A 122 22.87 0.27 20.05
C LEU A 122 22.05 0.04 18.76
N THR A 123 22.18 -1.17 18.19
CA THR A 123 21.43 -1.60 17.00
C THR A 123 19.93 -1.50 17.21
N MET A 124 19.41 -2.07 18.31
CA MET A 124 17.98 -2.03 18.61
C MET A 124 17.48 -0.58 18.82
N LYS A 125 18.26 0.26 19.51
CA LYS A 125 17.91 1.68 19.66
C LYS A 125 17.82 2.40 18.30
N ILE A 126 18.79 2.18 17.42
CA ILE A 126 18.81 2.80 16.09
C ILE A 126 17.61 2.36 15.26
N ILE A 127 17.32 1.05 15.27
CA ILE A 127 16.17 0.46 14.56
C ILE A 127 14.86 1.12 15.02
N TYR A 128 14.61 1.20 16.34
CA TYR A 128 13.36 1.75 16.86
C TYR A 128 13.21 3.26 16.68
N ILE A 129 14.32 4.02 16.58
CA ILE A 129 14.22 5.46 16.32
C ILE A 129 14.02 5.75 14.83
N LEU A 130 14.64 4.97 13.93
CA LEU A 130 14.55 5.20 12.48
C LEU A 130 13.35 4.54 11.79
N ALA A 131 12.70 3.56 12.41
CA ALA A 131 11.60 2.86 11.77
C ALA A 131 10.39 3.76 11.41
N PRO A 132 9.99 4.76 12.23
CA PRO A 132 8.85 5.62 11.92
C PRO A 132 9.15 6.65 10.83
N ALA A 133 10.37 7.19 10.75
CA ALA A 133 10.72 8.23 9.78
C ALA A 133 12.22 8.26 9.45
N PRO A 134 12.59 8.59 8.20
CA PRO A 134 13.97 8.93 7.86
C PRO A 134 14.46 10.13 8.66
N MET A 135 15.73 10.11 9.09
CA MET A 135 16.33 11.19 9.86
C MET A 135 17.59 11.74 9.20
N ASP A 136 17.84 13.03 9.41
CA ASP A 136 19.07 13.67 8.96
C ASP A 136 20.27 13.15 9.75
N GLN A 137 21.43 13.01 9.10
CA GLN A 137 22.68 12.56 9.74
C GLN A 137 23.01 13.39 11.00
N ARG A 138 22.78 14.71 10.94
CA ARG A 138 23.08 15.62 12.05
C ARG A 138 22.16 15.41 13.25
N GLU A 139 20.89 15.10 13.01
CA GLU A 139 19.91 14.83 14.05
C GLU A 139 20.17 13.48 14.70
N LEU A 140 20.48 12.47 13.88
CA LEU A 140 20.85 11.14 14.35
C LEU A 140 22.12 11.19 15.22
N LEU A 141 23.16 11.91 14.80
CA LEU A 141 24.38 12.08 15.60
C LEU A 141 24.12 12.80 16.93
N ARG A 142 23.12 13.70 17.03
CA ARG A 142 22.72 14.31 18.30
C ARG A 142 22.04 13.30 19.22
N SER A 143 21.14 12.47 18.68
CA SER A 143 20.43 11.44 19.45
C SER A 143 21.36 10.36 20.01
N PHE A 144 22.53 10.17 19.40
CA PHE A 144 23.55 9.20 19.81
C PHE A 144 24.89 9.84 20.21
N ALA A 145 24.89 11.11 20.65
CA ALA A 145 26.11 11.85 20.98
C ALA A 145 26.96 11.22 22.10
N ALA A 146 26.37 10.34 22.92
CA ALA A 146 27.04 9.62 24.00
C ALA A 146 27.73 8.31 23.54
N GLU A 147 27.51 7.88 22.30
CA GLU A 147 28.01 6.60 21.76
C GLU A 147 29.31 6.81 20.96
N ASN A 148 30.11 5.75 20.79
CA ASN A 148 31.34 5.83 20.00
C ASN A 148 31.00 6.06 18.51
N GLY A 149 31.52 7.15 17.94
CA GLY A 149 31.18 7.61 16.58
C GLY A 149 31.56 6.61 15.47
N ASP A 150 32.64 5.85 15.65
CA ASP A 150 33.06 4.85 14.67
C ASP A 150 32.12 3.64 14.68
N VAL A 151 31.79 3.14 15.88
CA VAL A 151 30.83 2.04 16.08
C VAL A 151 29.44 2.43 15.56
N LEU A 152 29.00 3.66 15.81
CA LEU A 152 27.73 4.17 15.31
C LEU A 152 27.70 4.21 13.78
N ASN A 153 28.78 4.65 13.13
CA ASN A 153 28.85 4.68 11.67
C ASN A 153 28.86 3.27 11.06
N ASP A 154 29.55 2.33 11.70
CA ASP A 154 29.57 0.93 11.27
C ASP A 154 28.17 0.32 11.34
N VAL A 155 27.46 0.49 12.47
CA VAL A 155 26.08 0.00 12.66
C VAL A 155 25.13 0.66 11.65
N LEU A 156 25.22 1.98 11.43
CA LEU A 156 24.39 2.69 10.47
C LEU A 156 24.66 2.26 9.02
N SER A 157 25.90 1.93 8.68
CA SER A 157 26.26 1.49 7.32
C SER A 157 25.57 0.17 6.94
N VAL A 158 25.29 -0.69 7.92
CA VAL A 158 24.63 -1.99 7.74
C VAL A 158 23.12 -1.86 7.78
N LEU A 159 22.57 -1.00 8.65
CA LEU A 159 21.13 -0.94 8.92
C LEU A 159 20.38 0.13 8.13
N THR A 160 21.07 1.06 7.46
CA THR A 160 20.43 2.23 6.83
C THR A 160 20.85 2.45 5.38
N VAL A 161 19.94 3.06 4.61
CA VAL A 161 20.18 3.53 3.25
C VAL A 161 19.87 5.03 3.19
N LEU A 162 20.55 5.76 2.31
CA LEU A 162 20.25 7.18 2.08
C LEU A 162 19.06 7.33 1.14
N ASN A 163 18.07 8.12 1.55
CA ASN A 163 16.94 8.47 0.71
C ASN A 163 17.31 9.58 -0.30
N ARG A 164 16.39 9.91 -1.21
CA ARG A 164 16.60 10.96 -2.25
C ARG A 164 16.83 12.37 -1.69
N ARG A 165 16.52 12.58 -0.40
CA ARG A 165 16.74 13.84 0.33
C ARG A 165 18.04 13.82 1.14
N GLY A 166 18.84 12.75 1.05
CA GLY A 166 20.08 12.58 1.80
C GLY A 166 19.90 12.22 3.27
N GLN A 167 18.70 11.80 3.67
CA GLN A 167 18.38 11.38 5.04
C GLN A 167 18.60 9.88 5.17
N ARG A 168 19.00 9.42 6.36
CA ARG A 168 19.13 8.00 6.65
C ARG A 168 17.76 7.40 6.91
N GLU A 169 17.47 6.34 6.17
CA GLU A 169 16.26 5.56 6.25
C GLU A 169 16.62 4.12 6.60
N LEU A 170 15.79 3.45 7.39
CA LEU A 170 16.05 2.07 7.77
C LEU A 170 15.98 1.15 6.53
N ALA A 171 16.97 0.26 6.41
CA ALA A 171 17.03 -0.76 5.38
C ALA A 171 16.11 -1.93 5.70
N GLU A 172 15.90 -2.81 4.72
CA GLU A 172 15.09 -4.03 4.86
C GLU A 172 15.49 -4.88 6.08
N ALA A 173 16.78 -5.18 6.22
CA ALA A 173 17.34 -5.92 7.35
C ALA A 173 16.97 -5.33 8.72
N GLY A 174 16.82 -4.01 8.81
CA GLY A 174 16.39 -3.35 10.02
C GLY A 174 14.91 -3.61 10.34
N TYR A 175 14.04 -3.66 9.33
CA TYR A 175 12.61 -3.96 9.54
C TYR A 175 12.32 -5.41 9.90
N GLU A 176 13.16 -6.36 9.48
CA GLU A 176 13.02 -7.77 9.85
C GLU A 176 13.14 -7.98 11.37
N LEU A 177 14.01 -7.19 12.01
CA LEU A 177 14.33 -7.22 13.43
C LEU A 177 13.35 -6.45 14.33
N ILE A 178 12.41 -5.69 13.74
CA ILE A 178 11.45 -4.90 14.50
C ILE A 178 10.37 -5.78 15.11
N ASP A 179 10.10 -5.55 16.39
CA ASP A 179 8.82 -5.86 17.00
C ASP A 179 7.92 -4.62 17.00
N ILE A 180 6.85 -4.64 16.20
CA ILE A 180 5.93 -3.50 16.07
C ILE A 180 5.15 -3.23 17.36
N GLU A 181 5.05 -4.22 18.25
CA GLU A 181 4.38 -4.08 19.55
C GLU A 181 5.17 -3.20 20.54
N TYR A 182 6.44 -2.91 20.25
CA TYR A 182 7.26 -1.99 21.04
C TYR A 182 6.64 -0.58 21.13
N TYR A 183 5.93 -0.13 20.10
CA TYR A 183 5.31 1.19 20.09
C TYR A 183 3.95 1.17 20.79
N SER A 184 3.71 2.08 21.73
CA SER A 184 2.39 2.18 22.40
C SER A 184 1.33 2.89 21.56
N SER A 185 1.75 3.78 20.65
CA SER A 185 0.85 4.58 19.82
C SER A 185 0.47 3.87 18.53
N LYS A 186 -0.85 3.76 18.28
CA LYS A 186 -1.40 3.21 17.03
C LYS A 186 -0.92 4.00 15.80
N ALA A 187 -0.84 5.33 15.91
CA ALA A 187 -0.37 6.17 14.80
C ALA A 187 1.08 5.86 14.42
N VAL A 188 1.93 5.61 15.44
CA VAL A 188 3.34 5.24 15.21
C VAL A 188 3.44 3.83 14.62
N LYS A 189 2.66 2.86 15.12
CA LYS A 189 2.59 1.51 14.54
C LYS A 189 2.21 1.55 13.06
N GLN A 190 1.19 2.34 12.71
CA GLN A 190 0.72 2.52 11.34
C GLN A 190 1.78 3.19 10.46
N GLN A 191 2.44 4.23 10.96
CA GLN A 191 3.53 4.89 10.25
C GLN A 191 4.70 3.94 9.98
N VAL A 192 5.13 3.16 10.98
CA VAL A 192 6.17 2.14 10.85
C VAL A 192 5.77 1.08 9.83
N ALA A 193 4.53 0.59 9.89
CA ALA A 193 4.02 -0.42 8.97
C ALA A 193 3.98 0.07 7.52
N ASN A 194 3.55 1.31 7.29
CA ASN A 194 3.53 1.93 5.97
C ASN A 194 4.94 2.09 5.36
N MET A 195 5.93 2.38 6.19
CA MET A 195 7.34 2.48 5.76
C MET A 195 7.98 1.11 5.53
N ALA A 196 7.57 0.09 6.29
CA ALA A 196 8.09 -1.27 6.21
C ALA A 196 7.57 -2.02 4.97
N LEU A 197 6.26 -1.98 4.70
CA LEU A 197 5.59 -2.79 3.69
C LEU A 197 6.25 -2.76 2.29
N PRO A 198 6.64 -1.60 1.73
CA PRO A 198 7.28 -1.56 0.42
C PRO A 198 8.64 -2.26 0.38
N LYS A 199 9.32 -2.38 1.52
CA LYS A 199 10.68 -2.92 1.64
C LYS A 199 10.68 -4.41 1.94
N VAL A 200 9.74 -4.88 2.77
CA VAL A 200 9.63 -6.28 3.18
C VAL A 200 8.65 -7.09 2.31
N ALA A 201 8.25 -6.54 1.15
CA ALA A 201 7.21 -7.10 0.30
C ALA A 201 7.47 -8.54 -0.19
N HIS A 202 8.74 -8.96 -0.24
CA HIS A 202 9.16 -10.29 -0.66
C HIS A 202 9.15 -11.32 0.49
N ASN A 203 9.10 -10.89 1.76
CA ASN A 203 9.14 -11.75 2.93
C ASN A 203 7.74 -11.84 3.59
N LYS A 204 6.99 -12.91 3.26
CA LYS A 204 5.59 -13.09 3.69
C LYS A 204 5.41 -13.04 5.22
N ALA A 205 6.31 -13.66 5.98
CA ALA A 205 6.20 -13.70 7.44
C ALA A 205 6.38 -12.32 8.08
N VAL A 206 7.25 -11.48 7.52
CA VAL A 206 7.46 -10.10 7.98
C VAL A 206 6.32 -9.20 7.50
N LEU A 207 5.85 -9.40 6.27
CA LEU A 207 4.73 -8.67 5.68
C LEU A 207 3.44 -8.85 6.49
N ASP A 208 3.10 -10.08 6.88
CA ASP A 208 1.87 -10.37 7.64
C ASP A 208 1.85 -9.64 9.00
N ARG A 209 3.02 -9.44 9.63
CA ARG A 209 3.15 -8.67 10.89
C ARG A 209 2.82 -7.19 10.71
N PHE A 210 3.29 -6.58 9.62
CA PHE A 210 3.07 -5.15 9.35
C PHE A 210 1.70 -4.87 8.69
N ALA A 211 1.16 -5.81 7.93
CA ALA A 211 -0.11 -5.66 7.21
C ALA A 211 -1.30 -5.35 8.14
N LEU A 212 -1.27 -5.84 9.39
CA LEU A 212 -2.29 -5.57 10.40
C LEU A 212 -2.43 -4.08 10.76
N TYR A 213 -1.36 -3.31 10.57
CA TYR A 213 -1.25 -1.92 11.04
C TYR A 213 -1.19 -0.90 9.90
N ALA A 214 -0.95 -1.35 8.67
CA ALA A 214 -0.76 -0.47 7.53
C ALA A 214 -2.07 0.12 6.98
N ASP A 215 -1.93 1.24 6.26
CA ASP A 215 -3.03 1.82 5.50
C ASP A 215 -3.46 0.91 4.35
N ARG A 216 -4.77 0.91 4.11
CA ARG A 216 -5.38 0.17 3.00
C ARG A 216 -4.72 0.50 1.67
N ASP A 217 -4.42 1.77 1.40
CA ASP A 217 -3.86 2.20 0.13
C ASP A 217 -2.41 1.74 -0.06
N VAL A 218 -1.61 1.77 1.00
CA VAL A 218 -0.23 1.25 0.99
C VAL A 218 -0.26 -0.25 0.79
N MET A 219 -1.12 -0.96 1.53
CA MET A 219 -1.29 -2.40 1.43
C MET A 219 -1.77 -2.82 0.03
N LEU A 220 -2.70 -2.08 -0.57
CA LEU A 220 -3.13 -2.31 -1.96
C LEU A 220 -1.98 -2.03 -2.95
N ALA A 221 -1.19 -0.99 -2.76
CA ALA A 221 -0.05 -0.68 -3.63
C ALA A 221 1.06 -1.76 -3.55
N THR A 222 1.31 -2.32 -2.36
CA THR A 222 2.32 -3.36 -2.18
C THR A 222 1.82 -4.75 -2.58
N CYS A 223 0.57 -5.11 -2.28
CA CYS A 223 -0.01 -6.43 -2.58
C CYS A 223 -0.53 -6.54 -4.03
N SER A 224 -0.82 -5.41 -4.71
CA SER A 224 -1.22 -5.42 -6.14
C SER A 224 -0.11 -5.88 -7.08
N ARG A 225 1.15 -5.83 -6.65
CA ARG A 225 2.29 -6.31 -7.44
C ARG A 225 2.33 -7.84 -7.58
N GLY A 226 1.63 -8.58 -6.71
CA GLY A 226 1.52 -10.05 -6.78
C GLY A 226 0.15 -10.58 -7.21
N ILE A 227 -0.95 -9.84 -6.94
CA ILE A 227 -2.32 -10.36 -7.13
C ILE A 227 -3.00 -9.84 -8.42
N MET A 228 -2.61 -8.67 -8.96
CA MET A 228 -3.27 -8.09 -10.15
C MET A 228 -2.49 -8.20 -11.46
N ALA A 229 -1.32 -8.86 -11.48
CA ALA A 229 -0.58 -9.12 -12.72
C ALA A 229 -1.31 -10.06 -13.71
N GLY A 230 -2.37 -10.74 -13.26
CA GLY A 230 -3.20 -11.64 -14.08
C GLY A 230 -4.50 -11.02 -14.61
N LEU A 231 -4.87 -9.79 -14.23
CA LEU A 231 -6.06 -9.12 -14.76
C LEU A 231 -5.65 -8.22 -15.93
N GLY A 232 -5.42 -8.88 -17.06
CA GLY A 232 -5.01 -8.26 -18.31
C GLY A 232 -5.88 -7.07 -18.72
N ASN A 233 -5.22 -6.07 -19.29
CA ASN A 233 -5.81 -5.02 -20.13
C ASN A 233 -6.61 -5.64 -21.27
N SER A 234 -7.88 -5.99 -21.05
CA SER A 234 -8.83 -6.27 -22.13
C SER A 234 -9.32 -4.95 -22.70
N LYS A 235 -8.53 -4.42 -23.63
CA LYS A 235 -8.93 -3.36 -24.55
C LYS A 235 -10.04 -3.96 -25.44
N ARG A 236 -11.31 -3.75 -25.08
CA ARG A 236 -12.47 -4.12 -25.90
C ARG A 236 -12.31 -3.47 -27.29
N LYS A 237 -11.91 -4.28 -28.27
CA LYS A 237 -12.02 -3.95 -29.70
C LYS A 237 -13.51 -4.15 -30.03
N ARG A 238 -14.17 -3.04 -30.34
CA ARG A 238 -15.56 -3.00 -30.78
C ARG A 238 -15.57 -3.54 -32.20
N ASP A 239 -16.07 -4.76 -32.39
CA ASP A 239 -16.29 -5.33 -33.71
C ASP A 239 -17.28 -4.46 -34.47
N ARG A 240 -16.85 -4.04 -35.68
CA ARG A 240 -17.75 -3.58 -36.73
C ARG A 240 -17.98 -4.79 -37.61
N GLU A 241 -19.26 -5.06 -37.82
CA GLU A 241 -19.80 -5.90 -38.89
C GLU A 241 -19.16 -5.50 -40.23
N ASP A 242 -18.69 -6.49 -40.98
CA ASP A 242 -18.67 -6.43 -42.44
C ASP A 242 -18.77 -7.84 -43.00
N ASP A 243 -19.80 -8.05 -43.81
CA ASP A 243 -20.10 -9.26 -44.55
C ASP A 243 -19.06 -9.47 -45.66
N SER A 244 -18.66 -10.72 -45.91
CA SER A 244 -18.50 -11.28 -47.27
C SER A 244 -18.07 -12.75 -47.22
N GLU A 245 -18.79 -13.57 -47.97
CA GLU A 245 -18.47 -14.96 -48.26
C GLU A 245 -17.30 -15.12 -49.24
N GLY A 246 -16.67 -16.30 -49.24
CA GLY A 246 -16.12 -16.87 -50.48
C GLY A 246 -14.78 -17.61 -50.39
N VAL A 247 -14.90 -18.94 -50.52
CA VAL A 247 -14.05 -19.84 -51.34
C VAL A 247 -12.70 -20.37 -50.81
N GLU A 248 -12.72 -21.70 -50.61
CA GLU A 248 -11.76 -22.80 -50.84
C GLU A 248 -10.24 -22.59 -51.09
N SER A 249 -9.50 -23.56 -50.53
CA SER A 249 -8.26 -24.23 -51.00
C SER A 249 -6.94 -23.43 -51.04
N ASP A 250 -5.91 -23.90 -50.32
CA ASP A 250 -4.87 -24.78 -50.86
C ASP A 250 -3.72 -24.99 -49.85
N GLU A 251 -2.96 -26.06 -50.08
CA GLU A 251 -1.97 -26.68 -49.21
C GLU A 251 -0.73 -25.88 -48.80
N GLY A 252 -0.12 -26.33 -47.71
CA GLY A 252 1.31 -26.70 -47.72
C GLY A 252 2.29 -25.74 -47.05
N ALA A 253 2.76 -26.11 -45.85
CA ALA A 253 4.19 -26.13 -45.53
C ALA A 253 4.46 -26.80 -44.18
N LEU A 254 5.23 -27.90 -44.27
CA LEU A 254 5.78 -28.70 -43.19
C LEU A 254 6.64 -27.89 -42.21
N GLY A 255 6.42 -28.13 -40.92
CA GLY A 255 7.32 -27.76 -39.84
C GLY A 255 7.22 -28.77 -38.71
N GLN A 256 7.78 -29.96 -38.92
CA GLN A 256 7.93 -30.99 -37.88
C GLN A 256 8.70 -30.40 -36.69
N ARG A 257 8.06 -30.39 -35.52
CA ARG A 257 8.75 -30.29 -34.23
C ARG A 257 8.14 -31.32 -33.29
N ALA A 258 8.89 -32.42 -33.14
CA ALA A 258 8.86 -33.40 -32.06
C ALA A 258 7.49 -33.66 -31.41
N GLU A 259 6.83 -34.73 -31.85
CA GLU A 259 5.85 -35.44 -31.04
C GLU A 259 6.56 -35.96 -29.77
N GLU A 260 6.42 -35.23 -28.67
CA GLU A 260 6.43 -35.87 -27.36
C GLU A 260 5.19 -36.78 -27.31
N PRO A 261 5.31 -38.06 -26.90
CA PRO A 261 4.14 -38.92 -26.81
C PRO A 261 3.22 -38.31 -25.77
N ALA A 262 2.10 -37.77 -26.23
CA ALA A 262 0.95 -37.44 -25.41
C ALA A 262 0.54 -38.72 -24.70
N GLN A 263 1.07 -38.90 -23.50
CA GLN A 263 0.59 -39.84 -22.52
C GLN A 263 -0.87 -39.44 -22.33
N LYS A 264 -1.77 -40.16 -23.00
CA LYS A 264 -3.21 -40.11 -22.77
C LYS A 264 -3.41 -40.53 -21.31
N PHE A 265 -3.22 -39.59 -20.38
CA PHE A 265 -3.78 -39.67 -19.06
C PHE A 265 -5.27 -39.82 -19.31
N ALA A 266 -5.79 -41.03 -19.17
CA ALA A 266 -7.21 -41.24 -18.97
C ALA A 266 -7.59 -40.25 -17.87
N MET A 267 -8.30 -39.17 -18.23
CA MET A 267 -8.63 -38.11 -17.30
C MET A 267 -9.45 -38.76 -16.20
N THR A 268 -8.81 -39.02 -15.05
CA THR A 268 -9.46 -39.70 -13.95
C THR A 268 -10.60 -38.81 -13.51
N LEU A 269 -11.81 -39.36 -13.63
CA LEU A 269 -13.03 -38.72 -13.18
C LEU A 269 -12.99 -38.62 -11.65
N LEU A 270 -13.28 -37.44 -11.12
CA LEU A 270 -13.42 -37.17 -9.71
C LEU A 270 -14.83 -37.55 -9.28
N THR A 271 -14.94 -38.33 -8.22
CA THR A 271 -16.20 -38.91 -7.74
C THR A 271 -16.49 -38.59 -6.28
N SER A 272 -15.54 -38.01 -5.55
CA SER A 272 -15.72 -37.66 -4.13
C SER A 272 -15.16 -36.26 -3.82
N MET A 273 -15.80 -35.58 -2.86
CA MET A 273 -15.36 -34.29 -2.33
C MET A 273 -13.99 -34.38 -1.63
N ASP A 274 -13.61 -35.53 -1.07
CA ASP A 274 -12.33 -35.72 -0.38
C ASP A 274 -11.12 -35.61 -1.31
N GLN A 275 -11.33 -35.86 -2.62
CA GLN A 275 -10.30 -35.78 -3.65
C GLN A 275 -9.86 -34.33 -3.93
N SER A 276 -10.57 -33.34 -3.37
CA SER A 276 -10.21 -31.93 -3.49
C SER A 276 -9.11 -31.47 -2.54
N GLY A 277 -8.85 -32.21 -1.46
CA GLY A 277 -7.97 -31.77 -0.37
C GLY A 277 -8.53 -30.58 0.44
N ILE A 278 -9.77 -30.18 0.20
CA ILE A 278 -10.43 -29.08 0.91
C ILE A 278 -11.01 -29.61 2.23
N ARG A 279 -10.84 -28.83 3.29
CA ARG A 279 -11.44 -29.12 4.61
C ARG A 279 -12.91 -28.72 4.64
N TRP A 280 -13.76 -29.43 3.89
CA TRP A 280 -15.19 -29.12 3.75
C TRP A 280 -15.94 -29.03 5.08
N ALA A 281 -15.53 -29.82 6.08
CA ALA A 281 -16.12 -29.80 7.41
C ALA A 281 -15.92 -28.46 8.15
N ASP A 282 -14.82 -27.75 7.88
CA ASP A 282 -14.53 -26.48 8.54
C ASP A 282 -15.44 -25.34 8.05
N GLY A 283 -15.95 -25.46 6.81
CA GLY A 283 -16.89 -24.51 6.20
C GLY A 283 -18.35 -24.93 6.31
N ASP A 284 -18.65 -26.05 6.99
CA ASP A 284 -20.00 -26.59 7.09
C ASP A 284 -20.76 -25.97 8.27
N LEU A 285 -21.49 -24.90 7.98
CA LEU A 285 -22.31 -24.17 8.94
C LEU A 285 -23.50 -24.96 9.46
N THR A 286 -23.87 -26.08 8.82
CA THR A 286 -24.93 -26.95 9.35
C THR A 286 -24.47 -27.69 10.60
N LYS A 287 -23.15 -27.91 10.74
CA LYS A 287 -22.52 -28.57 11.89
C LYS A 287 -22.06 -27.58 12.96
N VAL A 288 -21.69 -26.36 12.55
CA VAL A 288 -21.30 -25.29 13.47
C VAL A 288 -22.53 -24.49 13.89
N ARG A 289 -23.00 -24.68 15.13
CA ARG A 289 -24.07 -23.84 15.71
C ARG A 289 -23.57 -22.41 15.88
N CYS A 290 -23.76 -21.58 14.86
CA CYS A 290 -23.48 -20.14 14.88
C CYS A 290 -24.62 -19.39 15.59
N VAL A 291 -24.73 -19.56 16.90
CA VAL A 291 -25.72 -18.88 17.72
C VAL A 291 -25.00 -17.93 18.66
N LEU A 292 -25.37 -16.65 18.64
CA LEU A 292 -24.88 -15.66 19.62
C LEU A 292 -25.06 -16.19 21.04
N SER A 293 -24.03 -16.05 21.87
CA SER A 293 -24.12 -16.42 23.28
C SER A 293 -25.28 -15.69 23.97
N SER A 294 -25.85 -16.33 25.00
CA SER A 294 -26.97 -15.76 25.78
C SER A 294 -26.61 -14.38 26.34
N VAL A 295 -25.38 -14.25 26.86
CA VAL A 295 -24.84 -13.01 27.41
C VAL A 295 -24.80 -11.92 26.33
N THR A 296 -24.29 -12.24 25.13
CA THR A 296 -24.24 -11.28 24.02
C THR A 296 -25.63 -10.84 23.57
N LYS A 297 -26.60 -11.77 23.52
CA LYS A 297 -28.00 -11.43 23.20
C LYS A 297 -28.61 -10.48 24.22
N GLU A 298 -28.42 -10.74 25.51
CA GLU A 298 -28.91 -9.86 26.57
C GLU A 298 -28.30 -8.45 26.49
N VAL A 299 -27.01 -8.35 26.21
CA VAL A 299 -26.33 -7.06 26.02
C VAL A 299 -26.88 -6.32 24.80
N LEU A 300 -27.05 -7.02 23.66
CA LEU A 300 -27.63 -6.43 22.45
C LEU A 300 -29.05 -5.93 22.69
N GLU A 301 -29.91 -6.72 23.33
CA GLU A 301 -31.28 -6.33 23.66
C GLU A 301 -31.31 -5.14 24.61
N ARG A 302 -30.50 -5.16 25.68
CA ARG A 302 -30.40 -4.05 26.64
C ARG A 302 -29.99 -2.76 25.94
N ARG A 303 -28.99 -2.83 25.06
CA ARG A 303 -28.49 -1.68 24.29
C ARG A 303 -29.50 -1.19 23.26
N GLN A 304 -30.22 -2.08 22.58
CA GLN A 304 -31.30 -1.70 21.66
C GLN A 304 -32.43 -0.99 22.40
N ARG A 305 -32.83 -1.48 23.59
CA ARG A 305 -33.83 -0.81 24.43
C ARG A 305 -33.37 0.58 24.85
N LEU A 306 -32.10 0.71 25.27
CA LEU A 306 -31.50 2.00 25.64
C LEU A 306 -31.49 2.98 24.45
N ASN A 307 -31.05 2.53 23.27
CA ASN A 307 -31.07 3.33 22.06
C ASN A 307 -32.48 3.75 21.61
N THR A 308 -33.46 2.87 21.80
CA THR A 308 -34.86 3.16 21.49
C THR A 308 -35.43 4.19 22.46
N ALA A 309 -35.14 4.05 23.76
CA ALA A 309 -35.54 5.01 24.78
C ALA A 309 -34.95 6.41 24.53
N LEU A 310 -33.68 6.49 24.12
CA LEU A 310 -33.02 7.75 23.75
C LEU A 310 -33.56 8.35 22.44
N GLY A 311 -34.14 7.52 21.55
CA GLY A 311 -34.75 7.95 20.29
C GLY A 311 -36.23 8.38 20.40
N LEU A 312 -36.89 8.07 21.52
CA LEU A 312 -38.31 8.39 21.77
C LEU A 312 -38.52 9.80 22.36
N GLY A 313 -37.46 10.57 22.57
CA GLY A 313 -37.55 11.97 23.02
C GLY A 313 -38.13 12.88 21.94
N LYS A 314 -39.25 13.55 22.23
CA LYS A 314 -39.90 14.55 21.35
C LYS A 314 -38.89 15.52 20.76
N GLN A 315 -38.86 15.63 19.42
CA GLN A 315 -38.24 16.70 18.61
C GLN A 315 -37.16 17.54 19.33
N GLN A 316 -36.10 16.89 19.82
CA GLN A 316 -34.91 17.59 20.27
C GLN A 316 -33.94 17.69 19.11
N ALA A 317 -33.39 18.88 18.88
CA ALA A 317 -32.43 19.14 17.80
C ALA A 317 -31.12 18.33 17.95
N LEU A 318 -30.86 17.79 19.14
CA LEU A 318 -29.69 16.97 19.45
C LEU A 318 -30.12 15.71 20.21
N LYS A 319 -29.58 14.56 19.79
CA LYS A 319 -29.86 13.27 20.43
C LYS A 319 -29.20 13.24 21.82
N PRO A 320 -29.92 12.82 22.89
CA PRO A 320 -29.34 12.71 24.22
C PRO A 320 -28.16 11.73 24.24
N MET A 321 -27.13 12.06 25.02
CA MET A 321 -25.89 11.28 25.09
C MET A 321 -26.13 9.95 25.82
N PRO A 322 -25.62 8.81 25.31
CA PRO A 322 -25.88 7.50 25.91
C PRO A 322 -25.13 7.20 27.21
N ILE A 323 -24.02 7.88 27.46
CA ILE A 323 -23.18 7.74 28.65
C ILE A 323 -23.02 9.12 29.25
N VAL A 324 -23.44 9.33 30.50
CA VAL A 324 -23.43 10.65 31.17
C VAL A 324 -22.60 10.62 32.46
N ASP A 325 -22.35 9.44 33.03
CA ASP A 325 -21.59 9.26 34.27
C ASP A 325 -20.55 8.14 34.18
N ALA A 326 -19.65 8.11 35.17
CA ALA A 326 -18.57 7.13 35.22
C ALA A 326 -19.06 5.67 35.41
N SER A 327 -20.22 5.46 36.05
CA SER A 327 -20.79 4.12 36.24
C SER A 327 -21.31 3.54 34.92
N GLN A 328 -21.92 4.39 34.10
CA GLN A 328 -22.38 4.06 32.75
C GLN A 328 -21.21 3.82 31.81
N LEU A 329 -20.09 4.54 31.97
CA LEU A 329 -18.85 4.28 31.23
C LEU A 329 -18.31 2.88 31.53
N VAL A 330 -18.21 2.50 32.81
CA VAL A 330 -17.72 1.16 33.20
C VAL A 330 -18.64 0.06 32.66
N SER A 331 -19.95 0.24 32.77
CA SER A 331 -20.94 -0.67 32.18
C SER A 331 -20.77 -0.78 30.66
N ALA A 332 -20.54 0.34 29.98
CA ALA A 332 -20.30 0.37 28.53
C ALA A 332 -19.00 -0.30 28.10
N GLN A 333 -17.93 -0.14 28.86
CA GLN A 333 -16.67 -0.85 28.61
C GLN A 333 -16.84 -2.37 28.82
N GLY A 334 -17.62 -2.78 29.82
CA GLY A 334 -17.98 -4.18 30.05
C GLY A 334 -18.78 -4.78 28.89
N ASP A 335 -19.86 -4.09 28.47
CA ASP A 335 -20.65 -4.47 27.30
C ASP A 335 -19.76 -4.56 26.05
N TYR A 336 -18.86 -3.60 25.84
CA TYR A 336 -17.95 -3.57 24.70
C TYR A 336 -17.02 -4.78 24.68
N ALA A 337 -16.46 -5.17 25.83
CA ALA A 337 -15.59 -6.33 25.93
C ALA A 337 -16.32 -7.64 25.58
N ILE A 338 -17.56 -7.80 26.07
CA ILE A 338 -18.41 -8.97 25.77
C ILE A 338 -18.70 -9.03 24.26
N LEU A 339 -19.21 -7.94 23.68
CA LEU A 339 -19.55 -7.89 22.26
C LEU A 339 -18.31 -8.11 21.37
N ARG A 340 -17.15 -7.56 21.77
CA ARG A 340 -15.90 -7.66 21.00
C ARG A 340 -15.38 -9.10 20.96
N LYS A 341 -15.50 -9.83 22.06
CA LYS A 341 -15.12 -11.25 22.12
C LYS A 341 -15.96 -12.05 21.13
N GLU A 342 -17.29 -11.93 21.22
CA GLU A 342 -18.21 -12.63 20.32
C GLU A 342 -17.96 -12.25 18.84
N TYR A 343 -17.61 -11.00 18.60
CA TYR A 343 -17.32 -10.52 17.24
C TYR A 343 -16.11 -11.20 16.63
N ASN A 344 -15.05 -11.38 17.40
CA ASN A 344 -13.87 -12.10 16.92
C ASN A 344 -14.20 -13.57 16.64
N ASP A 345 -14.94 -14.23 17.53
CA ASP A 345 -15.34 -15.64 17.35
C ASP A 345 -16.20 -15.83 16.08
N MET A 346 -17.13 -14.89 15.83
CA MET A 346 -17.94 -14.88 14.62
C MET A 346 -17.11 -14.53 13.38
N TYR A 347 -16.20 -13.55 13.47
CA TYR A 347 -15.32 -13.16 12.37
C TYR A 347 -14.45 -14.32 11.90
N ASP A 348 -13.85 -15.06 12.84
CA ASP A 348 -13.05 -16.24 12.52
C ASP A 348 -13.89 -17.32 11.83
N THR A 349 -15.15 -17.46 12.21
CA THR A 349 -16.07 -18.41 11.57
C THR A 349 -16.46 -17.98 10.16
N VAL A 350 -16.78 -16.70 9.96
CA VAL A 350 -17.05 -16.11 8.63
C VAL A 350 -15.84 -16.32 7.72
N LYS A 351 -14.64 -16.00 8.21
CA LYS A 351 -13.39 -16.15 7.47
C LYS A 351 -13.13 -17.59 7.05
N ARG A 352 -13.28 -18.57 7.96
CA ARG A 352 -13.12 -19.99 7.63
C ARG A 352 -14.08 -20.46 6.54
N VAL A 353 -15.33 -20.01 6.59
CA VAL A 353 -16.34 -20.37 5.57
C VAL A 353 -16.01 -19.73 4.23
N GLU A 354 -15.57 -18.47 4.21
CA GLU A 354 -15.11 -17.80 2.98
C GLU A 354 -13.93 -18.54 2.36
N GLU A 355 -12.90 -18.89 3.14
CA GLU A 355 -11.75 -19.65 2.66
C GLU A 355 -12.14 -21.00 2.05
N VAL A 356 -13.02 -21.76 2.71
CA VAL A 356 -13.50 -23.06 2.21
C VAL A 356 -14.37 -22.90 0.96
N THR A 357 -15.26 -21.91 0.93
CA THR A 357 -16.15 -21.68 -0.23
C THR A 357 -15.38 -21.17 -1.45
N GLU A 358 -14.37 -20.32 -1.26
CA GLU A 358 -13.46 -19.88 -2.33
C GLU A 358 -12.63 -21.04 -2.87
N ALA A 359 -12.02 -21.85 -1.99
CA ALA A 359 -11.28 -23.05 -2.38
C ALA A 359 -12.18 -24.03 -3.15
N ALA A 360 -13.41 -24.25 -2.67
CA ALA A 360 -14.40 -25.10 -3.31
C ALA A 360 -14.77 -24.60 -4.71
N ARG A 361 -15.04 -23.30 -4.87
CA ARG A 361 -15.33 -22.70 -6.18
C ARG A 361 -14.14 -22.80 -7.12
N GLY A 362 -12.93 -22.49 -6.67
CA GLY A 362 -11.71 -22.59 -7.47
C GLY A 362 -11.42 -24.03 -7.92
N TRP A 363 -11.62 -25.00 -7.03
CA TRP A 363 -11.47 -26.41 -7.35
C TRP A 363 -12.52 -26.89 -8.37
N CYS A 364 -13.79 -26.50 -8.20
CA CYS A 364 -14.86 -26.81 -9.15
C CYS A 364 -14.58 -26.23 -10.54
N GLN A 365 -14.08 -24.99 -10.61
CA GLN A 365 -13.72 -24.34 -11.88
C GLN A 365 -12.54 -25.06 -12.56
N SER A 366 -11.50 -25.39 -11.79
CA SER A 366 -10.30 -26.05 -12.30
C SER A 366 -10.57 -27.49 -12.78
N ASN A 367 -11.62 -28.13 -12.25
CA ASN A 367 -11.95 -29.53 -12.53
C ASN A 367 -13.32 -29.73 -13.19
N ALA A 368 -13.90 -28.69 -13.80
CA ALA A 368 -15.27 -28.71 -14.32
C ALA A 368 -15.56 -29.91 -15.27
N ASN A 369 -14.57 -30.29 -16.09
CA ASN A 369 -14.65 -31.39 -17.06
C ASN A 369 -14.29 -32.77 -16.46
N ARG A 370 -13.82 -32.81 -15.21
CA ARG A 370 -13.35 -34.03 -14.53
C ARG A 370 -14.31 -34.47 -13.41
N ILE A 371 -15.23 -33.62 -12.99
CA ILE A 371 -16.19 -33.91 -11.91
C ILE A 371 -17.34 -34.76 -12.45
N SER A 372 -17.63 -35.88 -11.78
CA SER A 372 -18.79 -36.73 -12.08
C SER A 372 -20.10 -35.97 -11.86
N ALA A 373 -21.19 -36.42 -12.51
CA ALA A 373 -22.51 -35.82 -12.31
C ALA A 373 -22.98 -35.95 -10.85
N GLU A 374 -22.76 -37.11 -10.23
CA GLU A 374 -23.11 -37.39 -8.82
C GLU A 374 -22.38 -36.45 -7.85
N LEU A 375 -21.07 -36.26 -8.06
CA LEU A 375 -20.26 -35.36 -7.26
C LEU A 375 -20.67 -33.89 -7.46
N ARG A 376 -21.04 -33.52 -8.69
CA ARG A 376 -21.54 -32.16 -8.97
C ARG A 376 -22.83 -31.88 -8.19
N GLU A 377 -23.75 -32.82 -8.15
CA GLU A 377 -24.96 -32.70 -7.34
C GLU A 377 -24.65 -32.65 -5.85
N GLU A 378 -23.71 -33.46 -5.36
CA GLU A 378 -23.28 -33.43 -3.95
C GLU A 378 -22.74 -32.05 -3.55
N ILE A 379 -21.88 -31.48 -4.38
CA ILE A 379 -21.31 -30.14 -4.16
C ILE A 379 -22.41 -29.07 -4.21
N GLN A 380 -23.34 -29.16 -5.15
CA GLN A 380 -24.48 -28.24 -5.23
C GLN A 380 -25.37 -28.34 -3.99
N ARG A 381 -25.66 -29.55 -3.52
CA ARG A 381 -26.39 -29.78 -2.26
C ARG A 381 -25.64 -29.19 -1.06
N TRP A 382 -24.32 -29.33 -1.02
CA TRP A 382 -23.50 -28.72 0.01
C TRP A 382 -23.64 -27.19 0.00
N PHE A 383 -23.46 -26.52 -1.14
CA PHE A 383 -23.62 -25.06 -1.24
C PHE A 383 -25.03 -24.59 -0.87
N ALA A 384 -26.07 -25.27 -1.36
CA ALA A 384 -27.46 -24.94 -1.06
C ALA A 384 -27.76 -25.05 0.45
N ALA A 385 -27.19 -26.06 1.12
CA ALA A 385 -27.34 -26.23 2.57
C ALA A 385 -26.68 -25.10 3.38
N GLN A 386 -25.70 -24.38 2.82
CA GLN A 386 -25.01 -23.28 3.50
C GLN A 386 -25.73 -21.93 3.39
N GLU A 387 -26.59 -21.71 2.38
CA GLU A 387 -27.15 -20.37 2.10
C GLU A 387 -27.95 -19.78 3.29
N HIS A 388 -28.82 -20.58 3.90
CA HIS A 388 -29.61 -20.11 5.03
C HIS A 388 -28.76 -19.87 6.30
N PRO A 389 -27.90 -20.81 6.75
CA PRO A 389 -26.98 -20.53 7.85
C PRO A 389 -26.06 -19.33 7.60
N TRP A 390 -25.57 -19.15 6.36
CA TRP A 390 -24.71 -18.04 5.98
C TRP A 390 -25.41 -16.69 6.09
N THR A 391 -26.64 -16.59 5.59
CA THR A 391 -27.44 -15.35 5.69
C THR A 391 -27.76 -15.01 7.15
N ALA A 392 -28.08 -16.00 7.98
CA ALA A 392 -28.30 -15.81 9.41
C ALA A 392 -27.02 -15.32 10.12
N LEU A 393 -25.88 -15.99 9.87
CA LEU A 393 -24.57 -15.63 10.42
C LEU A 393 -24.18 -14.19 10.06
N THR A 394 -24.28 -13.85 8.77
CA THR A 394 -23.93 -12.52 8.25
C THR A 394 -24.83 -11.43 8.85
N THR A 395 -26.12 -11.72 9.03
CA THR A 395 -27.08 -10.79 9.66
C THR A 395 -26.71 -10.53 11.12
N SER A 396 -26.43 -11.59 11.89
CA SER A 396 -25.98 -11.47 13.28
C SER A 396 -24.64 -10.73 13.37
N PHE A 397 -23.70 -11.03 12.47
CA PHE A 397 -22.38 -10.40 12.41
C PHE A 397 -22.50 -8.89 12.13
N ASN A 398 -23.33 -8.50 11.17
CA ASN A 398 -23.58 -7.09 10.85
C ASN A 398 -24.24 -6.33 12.00
N SER A 399 -25.20 -6.96 12.68
CA SER A 399 -25.86 -6.38 13.87
C SER A 399 -24.83 -6.12 14.99
N LEU A 400 -24.00 -7.13 15.26
CA LEU A 400 -22.94 -7.05 16.26
C LEU A 400 -21.90 -5.98 15.92
N HIS A 401 -21.44 -5.94 14.67
CA HIS A 401 -20.48 -4.95 14.17
C HIS A 401 -21.01 -3.52 14.34
N LYS A 402 -22.27 -3.28 13.93
CA LYS A 402 -22.92 -1.97 14.06
C LYS A 402 -23.01 -1.54 15.53
N MET A 403 -23.42 -2.45 16.41
CA MET A 403 -23.53 -2.17 17.84
C MET A 403 -22.18 -1.91 18.50
N LEU A 404 -21.15 -2.68 18.15
CA LEU A 404 -19.78 -2.47 18.63
C LEU A 404 -19.22 -1.11 18.21
N TYR A 405 -19.40 -0.75 16.95
CA TYR A 405 -18.93 0.54 16.44
C TYR A 405 -19.64 1.69 17.13
N GLN A 406 -20.96 1.60 17.27
CA GLN A 406 -21.77 2.58 17.96
C GLN A 406 -21.32 2.74 19.42
N LEU A 407 -21.14 1.63 20.14
CA LEU A 407 -20.72 1.64 21.53
C LEU A 407 -19.31 2.20 21.72
N LYS A 408 -18.38 1.86 20.82
CA LYS A 408 -17.03 2.43 20.81
C LYS A 408 -17.08 3.95 20.68
N ARG A 409 -17.88 4.44 19.74
CA ARG A 409 -18.06 5.88 19.53
C ARG A 409 -18.67 6.56 20.76
N GLU A 410 -19.67 5.96 21.39
CA GLU A 410 -20.27 6.49 22.63
C GLU A 410 -19.25 6.62 23.77
N ILE A 411 -18.37 5.62 23.91
CA ILE A 411 -17.27 5.65 24.89
C ILE A 411 -16.27 6.75 24.55
N GLU A 412 -15.84 6.86 23.29
CA GLU A 412 -14.90 7.89 22.83
C GLU A 412 -15.48 9.30 23.00
N ASP A 413 -16.74 9.51 22.62
CA ASP A 413 -17.44 10.78 22.77
C ASP A 413 -17.49 11.21 24.25
N TYR A 414 -17.81 10.29 25.16
CA TYR A 414 -17.82 10.57 26.60
C TYR A 414 -16.43 10.94 27.14
N VAL A 415 -15.40 10.16 26.78
CA VAL A 415 -14.01 10.40 27.23
C VAL A 415 -13.52 11.76 26.73
N ASN A 416 -13.71 12.06 25.44
CA ASN A 416 -13.30 13.32 24.84
C ASN A 416 -14.02 14.52 25.49
N LEU A 417 -15.32 14.42 25.73
CA LEU A 417 -16.09 15.50 26.38
C LEU A 417 -15.65 15.73 27.83
N ARG A 418 -15.26 14.67 28.54
CA ARG A 418 -14.69 14.78 29.89
C ARG A 418 -13.30 15.44 29.85
N GLU A 419 -12.45 15.05 28.91
CA GLU A 419 -11.12 15.66 28.72
C GLU A 419 -11.20 17.15 28.34
N TRP A 420 -12.23 17.53 27.59
CA TRP A 420 -12.51 18.94 27.25
C TRP A 420 -13.18 19.73 28.40
N GLY A 421 -13.45 19.09 29.54
CA GLY A 421 -14.08 19.72 30.70
C GLY A 421 -15.56 20.06 30.51
N VAL A 422 -16.22 19.48 29.50
CA VAL A 422 -17.66 19.64 29.25
C VAL A 422 -18.47 18.78 30.23
N LEU A 423 -17.92 17.62 30.61
CA LEU A 423 -18.48 16.71 31.60
C LEU A 423 -17.54 16.65 32.81
N SER A 424 -18.09 16.82 34.01
CA SER A 424 -17.37 16.78 35.29
C SER A 424 -17.28 15.37 35.84
#